data_AF-A0A5D3BZY9-F1
#
_entry.id   AF-A0A5D3BZY9-F1
#
_cell.length_a   1.000
_cell.length_b   1.000
_cell.length_c   1.000
_cell.angle_alpha   90.00
_cell.angle_beta   90.00
_cell.angle_gamma   90.00
#
_symmetry.space_group_name_H-M   'P 1'
#
loop_
_entity.id
_entity.type
_entity.pdbx_description
1 polymer ?
#
loop_
_entity_poly.entity_id
_entity_poly.type
_entity_poly.pdbx_seq_one_letter_code
_entity_poly.pdbx_strand_id
1 'polypeptide(L)' 'MDGEIPNIKRWVVLYPIYINSKKTIAEGRRIGVSKACENPTCAEIGDCCSHLKLPFAIEVAAAACIEFM' A
#
# COMPACT_ATOMS: atom_id res chain seq x y z
N MET A 1 -17.80 19.36 17.64
CA MET A 1 -17.64 17.93 17.27
C MET A 1 -16.16 17.70 17.23
N ASP A 2 -15.61 17.26 18.36
CA ASP A 2 -14.18 17.02 18.52
C ASP A 2 -13.80 15.88 17.57
N GLY A 3 -13.21 16.26 16.43
CA GLY A 3 -12.74 15.31 15.44
C GLY A 3 -11.58 14.54 16.05
N GLU A 4 -11.87 13.36 16.58
CA GLU A 4 -10.86 12.42 17.06
C GLU A 4 -9.88 12.17 15.91
N ILE A 5 -8.66 12.70 16.04
CA ILE A 5 -7.60 12.44 15.07
C ILE A 5 -7.34 10.93 15.14
N PRO A 6 -7.55 10.17 14.05
CA PRO A 6 -7.33 8.73 14.08
C PRO A 6 -5.89 8.46 14.51
N ASN A 7 -5.69 7.53 15.44
CA ASN A 7 -4.34 7.12 15.84
C ASN A 7 -3.67 6.33 14.70
N ILE A 8 -3.15 7.05 13.71
CA ILE A 8 -2.55 6.51 12.48
C ILE A 8 -1.34 5.61 12.75
N LYS A 9 -0.67 5.76 13.90
CA LYS A 9 0.53 4.97 14.27
C LYS A 9 0.26 3.46 14.41
N ARG A 10 -1.02 3.07 14.53
CA ARG A 10 -1.44 1.66 14.65
C ARG A 10 -1.99 1.09 13.35
N TRP A 11 -2.06 1.86 12.28
CA TRP A 11 -2.64 1.41 11.02
C TRP A 11 -1.72 0.41 10.31
N VAL A 12 -2.32 -0.47 9.52
CA VAL A 12 -1.57 -1.41 8.69
C VAL A 12 -0.96 -0.65 7.52
N VAL A 13 0.35 -0.80 7.34
CA VAL A 13 1.08 -0.19 6.22
C VAL A 13 1.09 -1.16 5.04
N LEU A 14 0.67 -0.66 3.87
CA LEU A 14 0.65 -1.40 2.61
C LEU A 14 1.55 -0.70 1.59
N TYR A 15 2.59 -1.38 1.15
CA TYR A 15 3.44 -0.92 0.05
C TYR A 15 2.99 -1.54 -1.27
N PRO A 16 3.04 -0.82 -2.41
CA PRO A 16 2.60 -1.39 -3.69
C PRO A 16 3.34 -2.68 -4.07
N ILE A 17 4.62 -2.79 -3.74
CA ILE A 17 5.42 -4.00 -4.01
C ILE A 17 4.83 -5.27 -3.37
N TYR A 18 4.09 -5.15 -2.27
CA TYR A 18 3.50 -6.31 -1.59
C TYR A 18 2.48 -7.05 -2.45
N ILE A 19 1.85 -6.36 -3.40
CA ILE A 19 0.83 -6.90 -4.30
C ILE A 19 1.25 -6.86 -5.78
N ASN A 20 2.52 -6.57 -6.07
CA ASN A 20 3.03 -6.51 -7.46
C ASN A 20 3.31 -7.91 -8.03
N SER A 21 2.62 -8.30 -9.09
CA SER A 21 2.72 -9.60 -9.75
C SER A 21 4.07 -9.85 -10.44
N LYS A 22 4.80 -8.79 -10.79
CA LYS A 22 6.13 -8.86 -11.42
C LYS A 22 7.27 -9.08 -10.44
N LYS A 23 6.99 -9.00 -9.14
CA LYS A 23 8.00 -9.14 -8.07
C LYS A 23 7.92 -10.51 -7.42
N THR A 24 9.08 -11.06 -7.09
CA THR A 24 9.19 -12.30 -6.34
C THR A 24 8.90 -12.07 -4.85
N ILE A 25 8.72 -13.16 -4.10
CA ILE A 25 8.57 -13.07 -2.63
C ILE A 25 9.84 -12.49 -1.99
N ALA A 26 11.02 -12.85 -2.53
CA ALA A 26 12.31 -12.33 -2.08
C ALA A 26 12.44 -10.81 -2.32
N GLU A 27 11.92 -10.29 -3.43
CA GLU A 27 11.87 -8.85 -3.71
C GLU A 27 10.79 -8.10 -2.92
N GLY A 28 9.95 -8.79 -2.14
CA GLY A 28 9.00 -8.16 -1.24
C GLY A 28 7.52 -8.40 -1.56
N ARG A 29 7.16 -9.14 -2.62
CA ARG A 29 5.76 -9.57 -2.82
C ARG A 29 5.30 -10.41 -1.63
N ARG A 30 4.07 -10.18 -1.15
CA ARG A 30 3.50 -10.87 0.03
C ARG A 30 2.34 -11.81 -0.28
N ILE A 31 1.77 -11.75 -1.49
CA ILE A 31 0.61 -12.57 -1.90
C ILE A 31 0.92 -13.45 -3.11
N GLY A 32 0.10 -14.48 -3.36
CA GLY A 32 0.22 -15.34 -4.55
C GLY A 32 0.03 -14.58 -5.86
N VAL A 33 0.74 -14.99 -6.93
CA VAL A 33 0.75 -14.27 -8.23
C VAL A 33 -0.66 -14.15 -8.81
N SER A 34 -1.50 -15.18 -8.64
CA SER A 34 -2.88 -15.19 -9.14
C SER A 34 -3.79 -14.13 -8.51
N LYS A 35 -3.41 -13.55 -7.37
CA LYS A 35 -4.14 -12.48 -6.68
C LYS A 35 -3.43 -11.13 -6.75
N ALA A 36 -2.25 -11.08 -7.36
CA ALA A 36 -1.43 -9.89 -7.49
C ALA A 36 -1.79 -9.11 -8.77
N CYS A 37 -1.47 -7.82 -8.80
CA CYS A 37 -1.69 -6.94 -9.94
C CYS A 37 -0.36 -6.44 -10.51
N GLU A 38 -0.36 -6.06 -11.79
CA GLU A 38 0.85 -5.58 -12.47
C GLU A 38 1.12 -4.12 -12.11
N ASN A 39 2.32 -3.83 -11.58
CA ASN A 39 2.82 -2.48 -11.31
C ASN A 39 1.85 -1.53 -10.56
N PRO A 40 1.33 -1.94 -9.38
CA PRO A 40 0.43 -1.11 -8.58
C PRO A 40 1.07 0.22 -8.15
N THR A 41 0.24 1.26 -8.07
CA THR A 41 0.62 2.57 -7.53
C THR A 41 -0.10 2.88 -6.22
N CYS A 42 0.47 3.77 -5.39
CA CYS A 42 -0.20 4.21 -4.15
C CYS A 42 -1.56 4.89 -4.43
N ALA A 43 -1.70 5.58 -5.56
CA ALA A 43 -2.93 6.24 -5.96
C ALA A 43 -4.05 5.21 -6.22
N GLU A 44 -3.78 4.18 -7.03
CA GLU A 44 -4.76 3.12 -7.32
C GLU A 44 -5.17 2.35 -6.07
N ILE A 45 -4.23 2.08 -5.16
CA ILE A 45 -4.52 1.46 -3.87
C ILE A 45 -5.44 2.37 -3.04
N GLY A 46 -5.16 3.68 -3.01
CA GLY A 46 -6.02 4.66 -2.34
C GLY A 46 -7.42 4.74 -2.94
N ASP A 47 -7.53 4.71 -4.27
CA ASP A 47 -8.82 4.70 -4.97
C ASP A 47 -9.64 3.46 -4.62
N CYS A 48 -9.00 2.30 -4.50
CA CYS A 48 -9.65 1.06 -4.04
C CYS A 48 -10.11 1.16 -2.58
N CYS A 49 -9.28 1.70 -1.69
CA CYS A 49 -9.66 1.94 -0.29
C CYS A 49 -10.85 2.91 -0.19
N SER A 50 -10.84 3.97 -1.01
CA SER A 50 -11.94 4.94 -1.11
C SER A 50 -13.24 4.27 -1.58
N HIS A 51 -13.17 3.48 -2.64
CA HIS A 51 -14.31 2.71 -3.17
C HIS A 51 -14.89 1.77 -2.12
N LEU A 52 -14.03 1.10 -1.34
CA LEU A 52 -14.41 0.19 -0.27
C LEU A 52 -14.78 0.89 1.05
N LYS A 53 -14.70 2.23 1.09
CA LYS A 53 -14.95 3.06 2.29
C LYS A 53 -14.08 2.68 3.49
N LEU A 54 -12.86 2.24 3.22
CA LEU A 54 -11.86 1.98 4.26
C LEU A 54 -11.14 3.30 4.60
N PRO A 55 -10.92 3.62 5.89
CA PRO A 55 -10.09 4.76 6.26
C PRO A 55 -8.65 4.51 5.80
N PHE A 56 -8.07 5.45 5.06
CA PHE A 56 -6.71 5.35 4.56
C PHE A 56 -6.03 6.73 4.53
N ALA A 57 -4.70 6.70 4.49
CA ALA A 57 -3.85 7.87 4.28
C ALA A 57 -2.73 7.44 3.33
N ILE A 58 -2.43 8.27 2.33
CA ILE A 58 -1.30 8.03 1.42
C ILE A 58 -0.12 8.83 1.94
N GLU A 59 0.94 8.14 2.36
CA GLU A 59 2.20 8.76 2.69
C GLU A 59 3.01 8.96 1.39
N VAL A 60 3.06 10.21 0.92
CA VAL A 60 3.91 10.57 -0.22
C VAL A 60 5.32 10.79 0.29
N ALA A 61 6.04 9.70 0.54
CA ALA A 61 7.48 9.77 0.71
C ALA A 61 8.10 10.06 -0.66
N ALA A 62 8.77 11.20 -0.80
CA ALA A 62 9.56 11.52 -1.99
C ALA A 62 10.70 10.50 -2.11
N ALA A 63 10.49 9.48 -2.95
CA ALA A 63 11.45 8.48 -3.41
C ALA A 63 12.11 7.58 -2.33
N ALA A 64 12.12 6.28 -2.62
CA ALA A 64 12.99 5.27 -2.02
C ALA A 64 12.84 4.96 -0.52
N CYS A 65 11.98 3.99 -0.22
CA CYS A 65 12.38 2.93 0.70
C CYS A 65 11.79 1.61 0.17
N ILE A 66 12.51 1.01 -0.78
CA ILE A 66 12.54 -0.39 -1.32
C ILE A 66 13.22 -0.36 -2.73
N GLU A 67 14.12 0.60 -2.99
CA GLU A 67 15.04 0.54 -4.15
C GLU A 67 16.52 0.40 -3.73
N PHE A 68 16.78 -0.03 -2.49
CA PHE A 68 18.12 -0.40 -2.03
C PHE A 68 18.04 -1.49 -0.98
N MET A 69 18.02 -2.75 -1.41
CA MET A 69 18.88 -3.84 -0.90
C MET A 69 18.74 -5.08 -1.80
#